data_AF-A0A194QQP5-F1
#
_entry.id   AF-A0A194QQP5-F1
#
_cell.length_a   1.000
_cell.length_b   1.000
_cell.length_c   1.000
_cell.angle_alpha   90.00
_cell.angle_beta   90.00
_cell.angle_gamma   90.00
#
_symmetry.space_group_name_H-M   'P 1'
#
loop_
_entity.id
_entity.type
_entity.pdbx_description
1 polymer ?
#
loop_
_entity_poly.entity_id
_entity_poly.type
_entity_poly.pdbx_seq_one_letter_code
_entity_poly.pdbx_strand_id
1 'polypeptide(L)'
;MPKERIMNAPGQKPWYIGWANCHPDIKSKIRQYYSIPEFLPDDAEFPETENIFFGYEIGAVMHLEYIPRLMWQGQIKGSKNWSIAPVPECEQVCHKFQFYVEPGDVVLLDTRVWYHATSIPKGQFSVTLQSEYA
;
A
#
# COMPACT_ATOMS: atom_id res chain seq x y z
N MET A 1 7.86 -21.02 7.02
CA MET A 1 9.02 -20.25 6.51
C MET A 1 10.10 -20.27 7.59
N PRO A 2 11.38 -20.57 7.29
CA PRO A 2 12.46 -20.59 8.31
C PRO A 2 12.69 -19.21 8.95
N LYS A 3 13.17 -19.17 10.20
CA LYS A 3 13.36 -17.91 10.95
C LYS A 3 14.27 -16.91 10.24
N GLU A 4 15.39 -17.39 9.68
CA GLU A 4 16.33 -16.57 8.92
C GLU A 4 15.68 -15.92 7.70
N ARG A 5 14.78 -16.65 7.04
CA ARG A 5 14.02 -16.17 5.89
C ARG A 5 12.99 -15.12 6.29
N ILE A 6 12.30 -15.30 7.43
CA ILE A 6 11.35 -14.33 7.98
C ILE A 6 12.06 -13.01 8.29
N MET A 7 13.25 -13.07 8.88
CA MET A 7 14.05 -11.89 9.25
C MET A 7 14.86 -11.29 8.09
N ASN A 8 14.78 -11.89 6.89
CA ASN A 8 15.60 -11.54 5.74
C ASN A 8 17.11 -11.41 6.08
N ALA A 9 17.65 -12.41 6.77
CA ALA A 9 19.06 -12.44 7.18
C ALA A 9 20.02 -12.36 5.97
N PRO A 10 21.29 -11.94 6.15
CA PRO A 10 22.26 -11.87 5.06
C PRO A 10 22.34 -13.16 4.24
N GLY A 11 22.27 -13.04 2.91
CA GLY A 11 22.25 -14.17 1.98
C GLY A 11 20.86 -14.72 1.65
N GLN A 12 19.82 -14.29 2.37
CA GLN A 12 18.43 -14.58 1.99
C GLN A 12 17.97 -13.64 0.86
N LYS A 13 17.09 -14.15 -0.02
CA LYS A 13 16.43 -13.32 -1.04
C LYS A 13 15.33 -12.49 -0.37
N PRO A 14 15.02 -11.25 -0.75
CA PRO A 14 13.86 -10.54 -0.19
C PRO A 14 12.51 -11.26 -0.43
N TRP A 15 11.47 -10.98 0.37
CA TRP A 15 10.08 -11.41 0.14
C TRP A 15 9.13 -10.23 0.33
N TYR A 16 7.96 -10.31 -0.30
CA TYR A 16 6.87 -9.37 -0.11
C TYR A 16 5.54 -10.11 -0.20
N ILE A 17 4.62 -9.75 0.69
CA ILE A 17 3.30 -10.37 0.84
C ILE A 17 2.27 -9.24 0.78
N GLY A 18 1.29 -9.39 -0.10
CA GLY A 18 0.03 -8.67 -0.04
C GLY A 18 -1.04 -9.64 0.45
N TRP A 19 -1.77 -9.27 1.49
CA TRP A 19 -2.84 -10.06 2.06
C TRP A 19 -4.14 -9.27 2.08
N ALA A 20 -5.08 -9.68 1.23
CA ALA A 20 -6.46 -9.22 1.25
C ALA A 20 -7.22 -9.96 2.35
N ASN A 21 -7.71 -9.23 3.35
CA ASN A 21 -8.46 -9.79 4.46
C ASN A 21 -9.94 -9.38 4.41
N CYS A 22 -10.80 -10.37 4.22
CA CYS A 22 -12.26 -10.23 4.31
C CYS A 22 -12.85 -10.92 5.55
N HIS A 23 -12.05 -11.60 6.37
CA HIS A 23 -12.55 -12.36 7.52
C HIS A 23 -13.05 -11.42 8.64
N PRO A 24 -14.31 -11.53 9.09
CA PRO A 24 -14.91 -10.58 10.04
C PRO A 24 -14.11 -10.37 11.34
N ASP A 25 -13.68 -11.45 11.99
CA ASP A 25 -12.92 -11.36 13.25
C ASP A 25 -11.58 -10.64 13.10
N ILE A 26 -10.89 -10.89 11.98
CA ILE A 26 -9.60 -10.27 11.68
C ILE A 26 -9.80 -8.79 11.35
N LYS A 27 -10.83 -8.46 10.56
CA LYS A 27 -11.19 -7.06 10.25
C LYS A 27 -11.49 -6.28 11.53
N SER A 28 -12.35 -6.82 12.39
CA SER A 28 -12.67 -6.25 13.69
C SER A 28 -11.42 -5.99 14.53
N LYS A 29 -10.45 -6.92 14.48
CA LYS A 29 -9.18 -6.75 15.19
C LYS A 29 -8.28 -5.68 14.58
N ILE A 30 -8.16 -5.60 13.24
CA ILE A 30 -7.33 -4.61 12.56
C ILE A 30 -7.88 -3.19 12.79
N ARG A 31 -9.20 -3.01 12.70
CA ARG A 31 -9.90 -1.73 12.90
C ARG A 31 -9.78 -1.16 14.32
N GLN A 32 -9.28 -1.93 15.29
CA GLN A 32 -8.93 -1.41 16.61
C GLN A 32 -7.65 -0.56 16.61
N TYR A 33 -6.83 -0.67 15.55
CA TYR A 33 -5.52 -0.01 15.48
C TYR A 33 -5.49 1.22 14.57
N TYR A 34 -6.59 1.54 13.89
CA TYR A 34 -6.66 2.70 13.02
C TYR A 34 -8.11 3.21 12.91
N SER A 35 -8.25 4.51 12.68
CA SER A 35 -9.51 5.15 12.30
C SER A 35 -9.50 5.47 10.81
N ILE A 36 -10.69 5.70 10.26
CA ILE A 36 -10.83 6.26 8.91
C ILE A 36 -10.10 7.61 8.88
N PRO A 37 -9.24 7.88 7.86
CA PRO A 37 -8.49 9.13 7.79
C PRO A 37 -9.40 10.37 7.79
N GLU A 38 -9.06 11.37 8.60
CA GLU A 38 -9.89 12.57 8.84
C GLU A 38 -10.09 13.46 7.59
N PHE A 39 -9.25 13.31 6.56
CA PHE A 39 -9.41 14.04 5.31
C PHE A 39 -10.46 13.41 4.38
N LEU A 40 -10.96 12.21 4.71
CA LEU A 40 -12.07 11.60 3.99
C LEU A 40 -13.40 12.22 4.46
N PRO A 41 -14.43 12.23 3.62
CA PRO A 41 -15.78 12.66 4.00
C PRO A 41 -16.32 11.95 5.25
N ASP A 42 -17.22 12.62 5.99
CA ASP A 42 -17.85 12.08 7.20
C ASP A 42 -18.69 10.82 6.96
N ASP A 43 -19.08 10.57 5.71
CA ASP A 43 -19.83 9.38 5.29
C ASP A 43 -18.94 8.21 4.86
N ALA A 44 -17.61 8.35 4.97
CA ALA A 44 -16.68 7.27 4.70
C ALA A 44 -16.90 6.11 5.69
N GLU A 45 -17.02 4.91 5.15
CA GLU A 45 -17.13 3.67 5.91
C GLU A 45 -15.90 2.78 5.72
N PHE A 46 -15.80 1.74 6.55
CA PHE A 46 -14.80 0.70 6.33
C PHE A 46 -15.26 -0.26 5.21
N PRO A 47 -14.41 -0.57 4.22
CA PRO A 47 -14.78 -1.49 3.15
C PRO A 47 -14.91 -2.92 3.64
N GLU A 48 -15.41 -3.80 2.76
CA GLU A 48 -15.54 -5.23 3.08
C GLU A 48 -14.19 -5.96 3.13
N THR A 49 -13.18 -5.46 2.41
CA THR A 49 -11.83 -6.02 2.34
C THR A 49 -10.79 -4.95 2.63
N GLU A 50 -9.85 -5.27 3.52
CA GLU A 50 -8.68 -4.44 3.82
C GLU A 50 -7.41 -5.22 3.42
N ASN A 51 -6.42 -4.54 2.86
CA ASN A 51 -5.19 -5.17 2.38
C ASN A 51 -4.01 -4.80 3.28
N ILE A 52 -3.25 -5.79 3.75
CA ILE A 52 -1.98 -5.55 4.45
C ILE A 52 -0.85 -5.95 3.51
N PHE A 53 0.07 -5.03 3.28
CA PHE A 53 1.28 -5.31 2.52
C PHE A 53 2.51 -5.20 3.39
N PHE A 54 3.36 -6.23 3.37
CA PHE A 54 4.56 -6.24 4.19
C PHE A 54 5.67 -7.11 3.59
N GLY A 55 6.90 -6.75 3.91
CA GLY A 55 8.08 -7.47 3.42
C GLY A 55 9.32 -6.61 3.34
N TYR A 56 10.30 -7.10 2.59
CA TYR A 56 11.63 -6.52 2.44
C TYR A 56 11.94 -6.25 0.98
N GLU A 57 12.50 -5.07 0.70
CA GLU A 57 13.10 -4.61 -0.58
C GLU A 57 12.20 -4.64 -1.84
N ILE A 58 11.20 -5.50 -1.88
CA ILE A 58 10.26 -5.70 -2.98
C ILE A 58 8.99 -4.90 -2.65
N GLY A 59 8.44 -4.20 -3.63
CA GLY A 59 7.09 -3.66 -3.57
C GLY A 59 6.27 -4.11 -4.77
N ALA A 60 5.20 -3.38 -5.08
CA ALA A 60 4.37 -3.65 -6.24
C ALA A 60 5.05 -3.18 -7.54
N VAL A 61 4.97 -4.00 -8.58
CA VAL A 61 5.38 -3.62 -9.94
C VAL A 61 4.43 -2.57 -10.53
N MET A 62 4.81 -1.90 -11.60
CA MET A 62 3.98 -0.87 -12.24
C MET A 62 2.64 -1.46 -12.73
N HIS A 63 1.52 -1.00 -12.19
CA HIS A 63 0.18 -1.49 -12.56
C HIS A 63 -0.91 -0.44 -12.30
N LEU A 64 -2.13 -0.74 -12.78
CA LEU A 64 -3.37 -0.11 -12.37
C LEU A 64 -4.13 -1.07 -11.46
N GLU A 65 -4.84 -0.54 -10.47
CA GLU A 65 -5.72 -1.34 -9.62
C GLU A 65 -7.08 -1.52 -10.28
N TYR A 66 -7.65 -2.71 -10.14
CA TYR A 66 -9.02 -3.01 -10.58
C TYR A 66 -9.95 -3.12 -9.37
N ILE A 67 -10.15 -1.97 -8.73
CA ILE A 67 -10.95 -1.79 -7.52
C ILE A 67 -12.15 -0.87 -7.79
N PRO A 68 -13.27 -1.06 -7.08
CA PRO A 68 -14.47 -0.27 -7.34
C PRO A 68 -14.34 1.18 -6.90
N ARG A 69 -13.55 1.46 -5.87
CA ARG A 69 -13.53 2.78 -5.20
C ARG A 69 -12.12 3.36 -5.07
N LEU A 70 -12.06 4.64 -4.72
CA LEU A 70 -10.80 5.33 -4.46
C LEU A 70 -10.11 4.67 -3.26
N MET A 71 -8.81 4.44 -3.36
CA MET A 71 -8.04 3.81 -2.30
C MET A 71 -7.17 4.80 -1.54
N TRP A 72 -6.88 4.46 -0.29
CA TRP A 72 -5.84 5.10 0.49
C TRP A 72 -4.95 4.05 1.16
N GLN A 73 -3.66 4.36 1.31
CA GLN A 73 -2.70 3.49 1.99
C GLN A 73 -1.99 4.23 3.12
N GLY A 74 -2.15 3.75 4.34
CA GLY A 74 -1.38 4.18 5.50
C GLY A 74 -0.05 3.43 5.63
N GLN A 75 1.04 4.16 5.81
CA GLN A 75 2.36 3.59 6.07
C GLN A 75 2.56 3.38 7.57
N ILE A 76 2.61 2.12 8.02
CA ILE A 76 2.67 1.77 9.45
C ILE A 76 4.12 1.68 9.93
N LYS A 77 4.98 1.01 9.17
CA LYS A 77 6.38 0.78 9.55
C LYS A 77 7.27 0.76 8.32
N GLY A 78 8.51 1.23 8.48
CA GLY A 78 9.44 1.39 7.37
C GLY A 78 8.92 2.40 6.36
N SER A 79 9.52 2.43 5.19
CA SER A 79 9.19 3.40 4.16
C SER A 79 9.07 2.78 2.78
N LYS A 80 8.41 3.51 1.89
CA LYS A 80 8.25 3.13 0.49
C LYS A 80 8.53 4.32 -0.42
N ASN A 81 9.19 4.04 -1.54
CA ASN A 81 9.19 4.93 -2.69
C ASN A 81 8.02 4.57 -3.59
N TRP A 82 7.22 5.57 -3.96
CA TRP A 82 6.17 5.46 -4.96
C TRP A 82 6.64 6.07 -6.27
N SER A 83 6.39 5.37 -7.36
CA SER A 83 6.63 5.84 -8.72
C SER A 83 5.34 5.85 -9.48
N ILE A 84 4.92 7.03 -9.93
CA ILE A 84 3.64 7.26 -10.57
C ILE A 84 3.86 7.61 -12.04
N ALA A 85 3.04 7.02 -12.91
CA ALA A 85 3.01 7.31 -14.33
C ALA A 85 1.58 7.55 -14.84
N PRO A 86 1.40 8.49 -15.78
CA PRO A 86 0.10 8.72 -16.39
C PRO A 86 -0.33 7.55 -17.28
N VAL A 87 -1.62 7.44 -17.53
CA VAL A 87 -2.16 6.61 -18.61
C VAL A 87 -1.87 7.25 -19.99
N PRO A 88 -1.81 6.47 -21.08
CA PRO A 88 -1.48 6.99 -22.41
C PRO A 88 -2.35 8.17 -22.86
N GLU A 89 -3.61 8.19 -22.47
CA GLU A 89 -4.61 9.21 -22.82
C GLU A 89 -4.23 10.61 -22.31
N CYS A 90 -3.48 10.70 -21.21
CA CYS A 90 -3.08 11.97 -20.60
C CYS A 90 -1.56 12.21 -20.64
N GLU A 91 -0.76 11.34 -21.26
CA GLU A 91 0.72 11.42 -21.24
C GLU A 91 1.28 12.75 -21.77
N GLN A 92 0.54 13.44 -22.66
CA GLN A 92 0.95 14.73 -23.22
C GLN A 92 0.84 15.90 -22.22
N VAL A 93 0.03 15.75 -21.17
CA VAL A 93 -0.27 16.82 -20.19
C VAL A 93 0.05 16.43 -18.76
N CYS A 94 -0.02 15.14 -18.44
CA CYS A 94 0.32 14.58 -17.14
C CYS A 94 1.77 14.09 -17.17
N HIS A 95 2.47 14.24 -16.04
CA HIS A 95 3.87 13.90 -15.94
C HIS A 95 4.11 12.81 -14.91
N LYS A 96 5.18 12.03 -15.11
CA LYS A 96 5.64 11.05 -14.14
C LYS A 96 6.19 11.77 -12.92
N PHE A 97 5.92 11.24 -11.74
CA PHE A 97 6.47 11.77 -10.50
C PHE A 97 6.75 10.64 -9.51
N GLN A 98 7.59 10.95 -8.52
CA GLN A 98 7.97 10.02 -7.48
C GLN A 98 7.90 10.73 -6.14
N PHE A 99 7.50 10.00 -5.11
CA PHE A 99 7.49 10.50 -3.76
C PHE A 99 7.85 9.39 -2.77
N TYR A 100 8.37 9.81 -1.63
CA TYR A 100 8.75 8.94 -0.53
C TYR A 100 7.68 9.01 0.55
N VAL A 101 7.40 7.88 1.19
CA VAL A 101 6.33 7.73 2.19
C VAL A 101 6.94 7.15 3.45
N GLU A 102 6.77 7.85 4.56
CA GLU A 102 7.31 7.54 5.88
C GLU A 102 6.23 7.01 6.82
N PRO A 103 6.60 6.34 7.93
CA PRO A 103 5.62 5.93 8.93
C PRO A 103 4.76 7.10 9.42
N GLY A 104 3.43 6.93 9.36
CA GLY A 104 2.46 7.97 9.69
C GLY A 104 1.86 8.68 8.48
N ASP A 105 2.52 8.62 7.32
CA ASP A 105 1.96 9.17 6.08
C ASP A 105 0.80 8.33 5.57
N VAL A 106 -0.17 9.00 4.95
CA VAL A 106 -1.31 8.38 4.27
C VAL A 106 -1.32 8.83 2.82
N VAL A 107 -1.21 7.87 1.90
CA VAL A 107 -1.28 8.12 0.45
C VAL A 107 -2.72 7.99 0.01
N LEU A 108 -3.27 9.06 -0.56
CA LEU A 108 -4.55 9.04 -1.28
C LEU A 108 -4.25 9.25 -2.77
N LEU A 109 -4.45 8.20 -3.58
CA LEU A 109 -4.18 8.22 -5.01
C LEU A 109 -5.25 7.39 -5.74
N ASP A 110 -5.78 7.91 -6.84
CA ASP A 110 -6.65 7.12 -7.70
C ASP A 110 -5.83 6.15 -8.56
N THR A 111 -5.52 4.98 -7.99
CA THR A 111 -4.76 3.89 -8.61
C THR A 111 -5.48 3.21 -9.77
N ARG A 112 -6.75 3.56 -10.03
CA ARG A 112 -7.52 3.08 -11.18
C ARG A 112 -7.15 3.81 -12.46
N VAL A 113 -6.62 5.04 -12.34
CA VAL A 113 -6.26 5.90 -13.48
C VAL A 113 -4.78 6.35 -13.46
N TRP A 114 -4.05 6.07 -12.38
CA TRP A 114 -2.61 6.32 -12.29
C TRP A 114 -1.85 5.01 -12.16
N TYR A 115 -0.98 4.74 -13.14
CA TYR A 115 -0.03 3.65 -13.03
C TYR A 115 0.89 3.92 -11.85
N HIS A 116 1.08 2.91 -11.00
CA HIS A 116 1.92 3.06 -9.82
C HIS A 116 2.76 1.81 -9.59
N ALA A 117 3.98 2.04 -9.11
CA ALA A 117 4.88 1.02 -8.60
C ALA A 117 5.38 1.46 -7.22
N THR A 118 5.68 0.49 -6.36
CA THR A 118 6.31 0.75 -5.07
C THR A 118 7.59 -0.04 -4.90
N SER A 119 8.56 0.54 -4.20
CA SER A 119 9.76 -0.15 -3.78
C SER A 119 10.09 0.16 -2.33
N ILE A 120 10.69 -0.81 -1.64
CA ILE A 120 11.15 -0.65 -0.25
C ILE A 120 12.66 -0.44 -0.31
N PRO A 121 13.25 0.50 0.45
CA PRO A 121 14.69 0.64 0.52
C PRO A 121 15.40 -0.66 0.91
N LYS A 122 16.60 -0.87 0.35
CA LYS A 122 17.38 -2.10 0.56
C LYS A 122 17.62 -2.38 2.05
N GLY A 123 17.45 -3.63 2.46
CA GLY A 123 17.61 -4.09 3.85
C GLY A 123 16.48 -3.68 4.80
N GLN A 124 15.48 -2.92 4.35
CA GLN A 124 14.41 -2.44 5.22
C GLN A 124 13.15 -3.31 5.13
N PHE A 125 12.46 -3.41 6.27
CA PHE A 125 11.14 -4.01 6.37
C PHE A 125 10.07 -2.91 6.31
N SER A 126 9.04 -3.11 5.50
CA SER A 126 7.89 -2.21 5.43
C SER A 126 6.60 -2.93 5.81
N VAL A 127 5.66 -2.20 6.40
CA VAL A 127 4.27 -2.62 6.62
C VAL A 127 3.33 -1.47 6.25
N THR A 128 2.33 -1.77 5.44
CA THR A 128 1.28 -0.82 5.06
C THR A 128 -0.09 -1.46 5.17
N LEU A 129 -1.08 -0.62 5.45
CA LEU A 129 -2.50 -0.97 5.38
C LEU A 129 -3.13 -0.15 4.25
N GLN A 130 -3.80 -0.84 3.34
CA GLN A 130 -4.57 -0.26 2.25
C GLN A 130 -6.04 -0.54 2.49
N SER A 131 -6.83 0.50 2.30
CA SER A 131 -8.28 0.45 2.38
C SER A 131 -8.89 1.29 1.26
N GLU A 132 -10.18 1.13 1.05
CA GLU A 132 -10.96 1.86 0.06
C GLU A 132 -11.88 2.87 0.77
N TYR A 133 -12.17 3.99 0.11
CA TYR A 133 -13.25 4.88 0.49
C TYR A 133 -14.57 4.18 0.20
N ALA A 134 -15.16 3.53 1.20
CA ALA A 134 -16.44 2.83 1.10
C ALA A 134 -17.61 3.72 1.54
#